data_AF-A0A3P6R143-F1
#
_entry.id   AF-A0A3P6R143-F1
#
_cell.length_a   1.000
_cell.length_b   1.000
_cell.length_c   1.000
_cell.angle_alpha   90.00
_cell.angle_beta   90.00
_cell.angle_gamma   90.00
#
_symmetry.space_group_name_H-M   'P 1'
#
loop_
_entity.id
_entity.type
_entity.pdbx_description
1 polymer ?
#
loop_
_entity_poly.entity_id
_entity_poly.type
_entity_poly.pdbx_seq_one_letter_code
_entity_poly.pdbx_strand_id
1 'polypeptide(L)'
;MGDGRIKHRAPNNSGAQSFQSISIEKRLAQLRLIHSKKSYELLFFQHGTDWEGFLMGKRFQATCFAIVCENLVNQLRREFFKAILRQDIVWYDKNNSGNLTPKFFDNLERVKEGTGDKLGLLIQFVAQFFGGFIVAFTYDWKLTLIMMSLSPFTIVSGAFISKLMASAATEEAKKYAVAGGIAEEVLTSIRTVIAFNGQPYECERLV
;
A
#
# COMPACT_ATOMS: atom_id res chain seq x y z
N MET A 1 -49.06 -50.25 -65.31
CA MET A 1 -48.25 -49.99 -64.10
C MET A 1 -46.82 -50.44 -64.38
N GLY A 2 -45.95 -49.49 -64.71
CA GLY A 2 -44.54 -49.72 -64.99
C GLY A 2 -43.80 -48.41 -64.84
N ASP A 3 -43.32 -48.14 -63.62
CA ASP A 3 -42.62 -46.91 -63.22
C ASP A 3 -41.16 -46.97 -63.70
N GLY A 4 -40.87 -46.26 -64.79
CA GLY A 4 -39.52 -46.08 -65.33
C GLY A 4 -38.85 -44.85 -64.74
N ARG A 5 -38.38 -44.91 -63.49
CA ARG A 5 -37.54 -43.86 -62.90
C ARG A 5 -36.15 -43.84 -63.53
N ILE A 6 -36.02 -42.96 -64.52
CA ILE A 6 -34.79 -42.30 -64.97
C ILE A 6 -33.89 -41.92 -63.78
N LYS A 7 -32.84 -42.72 -63.57
CA LYS A 7 -31.72 -42.37 -62.67
C LYS A 7 -30.91 -41.27 -63.34
N HIS A 8 -31.28 -40.02 -63.08
CA HIS A 8 -30.48 -38.86 -63.43
C HIS A 8 -29.19 -38.90 -62.59
N ARG A 9 -28.07 -39.24 -63.23
CA ARG A 9 -26.73 -39.22 -62.66
C ARG A 9 -26.35 -37.77 -62.36
N ALA A 10 -26.28 -37.40 -61.08
CA ALA A 10 -25.80 -36.09 -60.64
C ALA A 10 -24.33 -35.91 -61.09
N PRO A 11 -23.96 -34.73 -61.64
CA PRO A 11 -22.58 -34.46 -62.03
C PRO A 11 -21.69 -34.45 -60.77
N ASN A 12 -20.55 -35.15 -60.87
CA ASN A 12 -19.51 -35.19 -59.87
C ASN A 12 -18.94 -33.78 -59.65
N ASN A 13 -19.48 -33.08 -58.64
CA ASN A 13 -19.04 -31.76 -58.20
C ASN A 13 -18.14 -31.84 -56.94
N SER A 14 -17.58 -33.01 -56.63
CA SER A 14 -16.83 -33.22 -55.38
C SER A 14 -15.64 -32.27 -55.23
N GLY A 15 -14.99 -31.85 -56.33
CA GLY A 15 -13.88 -30.90 -56.30
C GLY A 15 -14.32 -29.45 -56.04
N ALA A 16 -15.33 -28.93 -56.75
CA ALA A 16 -15.76 -27.55 -56.52
C ALA A 16 -16.50 -27.41 -55.18
N GLN A 17 -17.23 -28.44 -54.72
CA GLN A 17 -17.81 -28.47 -53.38
C GLN A 17 -16.74 -28.49 -52.28
N SER A 18 -15.64 -29.25 -52.44
CA SER A 18 -14.56 -29.23 -51.45
C SER A 18 -13.84 -27.88 -51.38
N PHE A 19 -13.58 -27.23 -52.53
CA PHE A 19 -12.97 -25.89 -52.55
C PHE A 19 -13.89 -24.81 -51.94
N GLN A 20 -15.20 -24.88 -52.20
CA GLN A 20 -16.19 -24.00 -51.60
C GLN A 20 -16.27 -24.20 -50.08
N SER A 21 -16.32 -25.46 -49.62
CA SER A 21 -16.33 -25.81 -48.20
C SER A 21 -15.05 -25.38 -47.48
N ILE A 22 -13.87 -25.54 -48.09
CA ILE A 22 -12.59 -25.08 -47.51
C ILE A 22 -12.54 -23.54 -47.41
N SER A 23 -13.10 -22.82 -48.39
CA SER A 23 -13.19 -21.36 -48.36
C SER A 23 -14.12 -20.86 -47.24
N ILE A 24 -15.25 -21.54 -47.04
CA ILE A 24 -16.21 -21.24 -45.97
C ILE A 24 -15.61 -21.55 -44.59
N GLU A 25 -14.97 -22.71 -44.41
CA GLU A 25 -14.26 -23.09 -43.18
C GLU A 25 -13.18 -22.06 -42.79
N LYS A 26 -12.36 -21.63 -43.75
CA LYS A 26 -11.35 -20.58 -43.53
C LYS A 26 -11.97 -19.24 -43.12
N ARG A 27 -13.08 -18.84 -43.75
CA ARG A 27 -13.84 -17.64 -43.37
C ARG A 27 -14.49 -17.76 -41.99
N LEU A 28 -14.99 -18.94 -41.63
CA LEU A 28 -15.55 -19.22 -40.30
C LEU A 28 -14.48 -19.23 -39.20
N ALA A 29 -13.29 -19.77 -39.49
CA ALA A 29 -12.14 -19.71 -38.58
C ALA A 29 -11.66 -18.27 -38.39
N GLN A 30 -11.57 -17.49 -39.48
CA GLN A 30 -11.29 -16.05 -39.43
C GLN A 30 -12.35 -15.29 -38.62
N LEU A 31 -13.65 -15.57 -38.83
CA LEU A 31 -14.74 -14.94 -38.09
C LEU A 31 -14.66 -15.24 -36.59
N ARG A 32 -14.38 -16.50 -36.21
CA ARG A 32 -14.19 -16.89 -34.80
C ARG A 32 -13.00 -16.18 -34.17
N LEU A 33 -11.88 -16.07 -34.89
CA LEU A 33 -10.73 -15.30 -34.41
C LEU A 33 -11.02 -13.81 -34.27
N ILE A 34 -11.81 -13.21 -35.16
CA ILE A 34 -12.20 -11.79 -35.08
C ILE A 34 -13.22 -11.54 -33.95
N HIS A 35 -14.13 -12.49 -33.70
CA HIS A 35 -15.07 -12.38 -32.58
C HIS A 35 -14.35 -12.56 -31.23
N SER A 36 -13.39 -13.48 -31.16
CA SER A 36 -12.48 -13.62 -30.02
C SER A 36 -11.67 -12.33 -29.86
N LYS A 37 -10.92 -11.90 -30.91
CA LYS A 37 -10.61 -10.51 -31.30
C LYS A 37 -11.23 -9.44 -30.42
N LYS A 38 -12.49 -9.25 -30.75
CA LYS A 38 -13.28 -8.14 -30.27
C LYS A 38 -13.70 -8.33 -28.81
N SER A 39 -13.88 -9.55 -28.34
CA SER A 39 -14.25 -9.82 -26.94
C SER A 39 -13.15 -9.43 -25.95
N TYR A 40 -11.88 -9.73 -26.23
CA TYR A 40 -10.79 -9.29 -25.34
C TYR A 40 -10.47 -7.80 -25.46
N GLU A 41 -10.63 -7.21 -26.65
CA GLU A 41 -10.49 -5.74 -26.76
C GLU A 41 -11.60 -5.02 -26.00
N LEU A 42 -12.84 -5.50 -26.05
CA LEU A 42 -13.95 -4.94 -25.27
C LEU A 42 -13.72 -5.13 -23.75
N LEU A 43 -13.25 -6.29 -23.30
CA LEU A 43 -12.91 -6.52 -21.89
C LEU A 43 -11.77 -5.61 -21.41
N PHE A 44 -10.73 -5.40 -22.23
CA PHE A 44 -9.65 -4.48 -21.92
C PHE A 44 -10.14 -3.04 -21.82
N PHE A 45 -11.02 -2.62 -22.74
CA PHE A 45 -11.63 -1.30 -22.70
C PHE A 45 -12.52 -1.10 -21.46
N GLN A 46 -13.29 -2.12 -21.08
CA GLN A 46 -14.15 -2.12 -19.89
C GLN A 46 -13.33 -1.99 -18.61
N HIS A 47 -12.26 -2.78 -18.46
CA HIS A 47 -11.33 -2.66 -17.34
C HIS A 47 -10.64 -1.28 -17.29
N GLY A 48 -10.39 -0.67 -18.46
CA GLY A 48 -9.90 0.71 -18.56
C GLY A 48 -10.88 1.74 -18.00
N THR A 49 -12.17 1.62 -18.32
CA THR A 49 -13.21 2.50 -17.79
C THR A 49 -13.51 2.25 -16.31
N ASP A 50 -13.43 0.99 -15.84
CA ASP A 50 -13.65 0.63 -14.43
C ASP A 50 -12.55 1.20 -13.52
N TRP A 51 -11.32 1.29 -14.04
CA TRP A 51 -10.18 1.87 -13.35
C TRP A 51 -10.39 3.34 -12.99
N GLU A 52 -11.02 4.12 -13.86
CA GLU A 52 -11.30 5.54 -13.61
C GLU A 52 -12.32 5.71 -12.46
N GLY A 53 -13.37 4.88 -12.44
CA GLY A 53 -14.35 4.85 -11.36
C GLY A 53 -13.74 4.50 -10.01
N PHE A 54 -12.84 3.50 -9.98
CA PHE A 54 -12.10 3.14 -8.77
C PHE A 54 -11.27 4.32 -8.25
N LEU A 55 -10.51 4.98 -9.12
CA LEU A 55 -9.70 6.15 -8.75
C LEU A 55 -10.56 7.27 -8.16
N MET A 56 -11.69 7.60 -8.80
CA MET A 56 -12.59 8.64 -8.31
C MET A 56 -13.12 8.32 -6.90
N GLY A 57 -13.50 7.06 -6.66
CA GLY A 57 -13.91 6.59 -5.34
C GLY A 57 -12.82 6.75 -4.28
N LYS A 58 -11.56 6.40 -4.60
CA LYS A 58 -10.45 6.58 -3.65
C LYS A 58 -10.17 8.04 -3.35
N ARG A 59 -10.26 8.92 -4.35
CA ARG A 59 -10.07 10.37 -4.16
C ARG A 59 -11.17 10.96 -3.30
N PHE A 60 -12.42 10.58 -3.55
CA PHE A 60 -13.56 10.99 -2.74
C PHE A 60 -13.38 10.60 -1.28
N GLN A 61 -13.00 9.34 -1.02
CA GLN A 61 -12.71 8.86 0.33
C GLN A 61 -11.60 9.70 0.99
N ALA A 62 -10.48 9.91 0.31
CA ALA A 62 -9.35 10.67 0.86
C ALA A 62 -9.73 12.11 1.21
N THR A 63 -10.42 12.82 0.30
CA THR A 63 -10.88 14.19 0.54
C THR A 63 -11.86 14.25 1.71
N CYS A 64 -12.78 13.28 1.83
CA CYS A 64 -13.72 13.22 2.95
C CYS A 64 -12.99 13.10 4.30
N PHE A 65 -12.03 12.17 4.43
CA PHE A 65 -11.24 12.02 5.65
C PHE A 65 -10.36 13.25 5.94
N ALA A 66 -9.82 13.89 4.90
CA ALA A 66 -9.04 15.12 5.06
C ALA A 66 -9.90 16.26 5.65
N ILE A 67 -11.12 16.46 5.15
CA ILE A 67 -12.05 17.47 5.67
C ILE A 67 -12.43 17.18 7.13
N VAL A 68 -12.73 15.91 7.45
CA VAL A 68 -13.05 15.50 8.83
C VAL A 68 -11.87 15.75 9.77
N CYS A 69 -10.66 15.42 9.32
CA CYS A 69 -9.44 15.63 10.10
C CYS A 69 -9.19 17.11 10.38
N GLU A 70 -9.38 17.99 9.40
CA GLU A 70 -9.19 19.43 9.57
C GLU A 70 -10.20 20.01 10.58
N ASN A 71 -11.47 19.58 10.49
CA ASN A 71 -12.50 19.97 11.44
C ASN A 71 -12.17 19.50 12.87
N LEU A 72 -11.71 18.25 13.03
CA LEU A 72 -11.30 17.70 14.31
C LEU A 72 -10.14 18.49 14.94
N VAL A 73 -9.11 18.79 14.15
CA VAL A 73 -7.94 19.57 14.60
C VAL A 73 -8.37 20.98 15.01
N ASN A 74 -9.27 21.61 14.26
CA ASN A 74 -9.81 22.93 14.59
C ASN A 74 -10.60 22.91 15.90
N GLN A 75 -11.43 21.88 16.11
CA GLN A 75 -12.17 21.71 17.35
C GLN A 75 -11.22 21.49 18.54
N LEU A 76 -10.21 20.62 18.39
CA LEU A 76 -9.22 20.35 19.43
C LEU A 76 -8.40 21.60 19.78
N ARG A 77 -8.03 22.42 18.78
CA ARG A 77 -7.37 23.72 19.00
C ARG A 77 -8.24 24.68 19.81
N ARG A 78 -9.54 24.76 19.52
CA ARG A 78 -10.47 25.65 20.25
C ARG A 78 -10.67 25.18 21.69
N GLU A 79 -10.92 23.90 21.90
CA GLU A 79 -11.14 23.36 23.25
C GLU A 79 -9.87 23.44 24.11
N PHE A 80 -8.70 23.18 23.53
CA PHE A 80 -7.43 23.35 24.24
C PHE A 80 -7.19 24.80 24.64
N PHE A 81 -7.40 25.76 23.72
CA PHE A 81 -7.25 27.17 24.02
C PHE A 81 -8.26 27.67 25.06
N LYS A 82 -9.48 27.11 25.07
CA LYS A 82 -10.47 27.40 26.11
C LYS A 82 -10.06 26.81 27.46
N ALA A 83 -9.48 25.61 27.48
CA ALA A 83 -9.01 24.95 28.69
C ALA A 83 -7.79 25.67 29.30
N ILE A 84 -6.83 26.08 28.47
CA ILE A 84 -5.61 26.76 28.95
C ILE A 84 -5.95 28.09 29.64
N LEU A 85 -6.88 28.88 29.08
CA LEU A 85 -7.31 30.16 29.65
C LEU A 85 -8.02 30.04 31.01
N ARG A 86 -8.52 28.85 31.36
CA ARG A 86 -9.23 28.59 32.63
C ARG A 86 -8.32 28.00 33.72
N GLN A 87 -7.04 27.80 33.43
CA GLN A 87 -6.11 27.10 34.30
C GLN A 87 -5.47 28.04 35.34
N ASP A 88 -5.23 27.53 36.56
CA ASP A 88 -4.66 28.33 37.66
C ASP A 88 -3.21 28.76 37.45
N ILE A 89 -2.81 29.87 38.08
CA ILE A 89 -1.44 30.41 38.00
C ILE A 89 -0.36 29.41 38.50
N VAL A 90 -0.71 28.58 39.49
CA VAL A 90 0.18 27.54 40.03
C VAL A 90 0.50 26.46 38.99
N TRP A 91 -0.43 26.20 38.07
CA TRP A 91 -0.18 25.28 36.96
C TRP A 91 0.75 25.90 35.92
N TYR A 92 0.60 27.20 35.65
CA TYR A 92 1.49 27.93 34.74
C TYR A 92 2.93 28.02 35.26
N ASP A 93 3.12 28.09 36.58
CA ASP A 93 4.46 28.10 37.18
C ASP A 93 5.17 26.72 37.04
N LYS A 94 4.40 25.63 37.11
CA LYS A 94 4.92 24.26 36.87
C LYS A 94 5.15 23.97 35.39
N ASN A 95 4.29 24.49 34.51
CA ASN A 95 4.38 24.29 33.08
C ASN A 95 4.99 25.51 32.41
N ASN A 96 6.32 25.50 32.23
CA ASN A 96 7.06 26.55 31.53
C ASN A 96 6.37 26.91 30.20
N SER A 97 5.77 28.10 30.16
CA SER A 97 4.84 28.56 29.13
C SER A 97 5.46 28.61 27.73
N GLY A 98 6.80 28.75 27.65
CA GLY A 98 7.55 28.70 26.39
C GLY A 98 7.54 27.34 25.68
N ASN A 99 7.36 26.23 26.40
CA ASN A 99 7.44 24.88 25.83
C ASN A 99 6.06 24.20 25.66
N LEU A 100 5.01 24.76 26.24
CA LEU A 100 3.67 24.16 26.23
C LEU A 100 2.98 24.32 24.88
N THR A 101 3.01 25.52 24.31
CA THR A 101 2.44 25.84 23.00
C THR A 101 3.04 25.01 21.86
N PRO A 102 4.37 24.93 21.69
CA PRO A 102 4.96 24.09 20.63
C PRO A 102 4.67 22.60 20.85
N LYS A 103 4.68 22.10 22.10
CA LYS A 103 4.27 20.71 22.40
C LYS A 103 2.83 20.43 22.01
N PHE A 104 1.92 21.37 22.22
CA PHE A 104 0.53 21.21 21.81
C PHE A 104 0.40 21.14 20.29
N PHE A 105 1.08 22.03 19.56
CA PHE A 105 1.08 21.99 18.10
C PHE A 105 1.72 20.70 17.54
N ASP A 106 2.80 20.20 18.15
CA ASP A 106 3.39 18.90 17.79
C ASP A 106 2.40 17.74 18.00
N ASN A 107 1.68 17.73 19.12
CA ASN A 107 0.64 16.74 19.38
C ASN A 107 -0.52 16.85 18.39
N LEU A 108 -0.95 18.07 18.03
CA LEU A 108 -1.98 18.29 17.01
C LEU A 108 -1.54 17.75 15.64
N GLU A 109 -0.30 18.00 15.24
CA GLU A 109 0.22 17.51 13.96
C GLU A 109 0.28 15.98 13.94
N ARG A 110 0.75 15.34 15.02
CA ARG A 110 0.73 13.88 15.14
C ARG A 110 -0.68 13.29 15.04
N VAL A 111 -1.67 13.94 15.65
CA VAL A 111 -3.08 13.53 15.54
C VAL A 111 -3.57 13.69 14.11
N LYS A 112 -3.22 14.79 13.44
CA LYS A 112 -3.58 15.04 12.04
C LYS A 112 -2.97 14.00 11.10
N GLU A 113 -1.69 13.69 11.25
CA GLU A 113 -1.00 12.64 10.50
C GLU A 113 -1.59 11.25 10.75
N GLY A 114 -2.03 10.97 11.97
CA GLY A 114 -2.68 9.72 12.35
C GLY A 114 -4.11 9.58 11.81
N THR A 115 -4.85 10.68 11.76
CA THR A 115 -6.30 10.69 11.47
C THR A 115 -6.62 10.90 10.01
N GLY A 116 -5.81 11.67 9.27
CA GLY A 116 -6.08 12.04 7.87
C GLY A 116 -6.13 10.84 6.92
N ASP A 117 -5.04 10.59 6.19
CA ASP A 117 -5.04 9.53 5.18
C ASP A 117 -4.95 8.12 5.77
N LYS A 118 -4.31 7.99 6.93
CA LYS A 118 -4.02 6.68 7.54
C LYS A 118 -5.29 5.96 8.00
N LEU A 119 -6.28 6.65 8.59
CA LEU A 119 -7.54 6.01 8.98
C LEU A 119 -8.33 5.50 7.79
N GLY A 120 -8.40 6.29 6.70
CA GLY A 120 -9.06 5.86 5.46
C GLY A 120 -8.40 4.62 4.86
N LEU A 121 -7.06 4.59 4.84
CA LEU A 121 -6.27 3.43 4.43
C LEU A 121 -6.49 2.20 5.32
N LEU A 122 -6.54 2.38 6.65
CA LEU A 122 -6.78 1.27 7.57
C LEU A 122 -8.14 0.63 7.34
N ILE A 123 -9.21 1.44 7.25
CA ILE A 123 -10.56 0.93 6.96
C ILE A 123 -10.59 0.22 5.61
N GLN A 124 -9.90 0.77 4.60
CA GLN A 124 -9.80 0.14 3.30
C GLN A 124 -9.08 -1.22 3.37
N PHE A 125 -7.94 -1.32 4.04
CA PHE A 125 -7.20 -2.57 4.15
C PHE A 125 -7.98 -3.62 4.92
N VAL A 126 -8.70 -3.22 5.98
CA VAL A 126 -9.59 -4.12 6.72
C VAL A 126 -10.72 -4.62 5.82
N ALA A 127 -11.38 -3.74 5.08
CA ALA A 127 -12.44 -4.13 4.14
C ALA A 127 -11.91 -5.01 3.02
N GLN A 128 -10.73 -4.71 2.46
CA GLN A 128 -10.08 -5.49 1.41
C GLN A 128 -9.69 -6.88 1.91
N PHE A 129 -9.22 -6.98 3.16
CA PHE A 129 -8.90 -8.24 3.80
C PHE A 129 -10.16 -9.11 3.88
N PHE A 130 -11.23 -8.63 4.53
CA PHE A 130 -12.46 -9.41 4.64
C PHE A 130 -13.13 -9.70 3.30
N GLY A 131 -13.20 -8.72 2.40
CA GLY A 131 -13.75 -8.89 1.06
C GLY A 131 -12.97 -9.93 0.25
N GLY A 132 -11.64 -9.89 0.31
CA GLY A 132 -10.77 -10.88 -0.32
C GLY A 132 -10.98 -12.28 0.24
N PHE A 133 -11.09 -12.42 1.56
CA PHE A 133 -11.38 -13.71 2.20
C PHE A 133 -12.74 -14.28 1.77
N ILE A 134 -13.78 -13.46 1.77
CA ILE A 134 -15.13 -13.88 1.36
C ILE A 134 -15.11 -14.39 -0.09
N VAL A 135 -14.56 -13.60 -1.02
CA VAL A 135 -14.46 -14.01 -2.43
C VAL A 135 -13.65 -15.29 -2.56
N ALA A 136 -12.51 -15.39 -1.87
CA ALA A 136 -11.66 -16.58 -1.92
C ALA A 136 -12.42 -17.84 -1.46
N PHE A 137 -13.17 -17.77 -0.36
CA PHE A 137 -13.98 -18.90 0.14
C PHE A 137 -15.10 -19.30 -0.82
N THR A 138 -15.65 -18.37 -1.60
CA THR A 138 -16.74 -18.69 -2.56
C THR A 138 -16.28 -19.48 -3.79
N TYR A 139 -15.04 -19.32 -4.25
CA TYR A 139 -14.52 -20.05 -5.41
C TYR A 139 -14.11 -21.49 -5.07
N ASP A 140 -13.19 -21.65 -4.12
CA ASP A 140 -12.67 -22.95 -3.73
C ASP A 140 -12.18 -22.95 -2.28
N TRP A 141 -12.97 -23.54 -1.39
CA TRP A 141 -12.66 -23.61 0.04
C TRP A 141 -11.41 -24.46 0.35
N LYS A 142 -11.06 -25.44 -0.52
CA LYS A 142 -9.86 -26.27 -0.33
C LYS A 142 -8.56 -25.52 -0.64
N LEU A 143 -8.52 -24.77 -1.74
CA LEU A 143 -7.32 -24.04 -2.14
C LEU A 143 -7.02 -22.90 -1.18
N THR A 144 -8.05 -22.23 -0.69
CA THR A 144 -7.93 -21.14 0.29
C THR A 144 -7.41 -21.58 1.65
N LEU A 145 -7.84 -22.73 2.15
CA LEU A 145 -7.33 -23.30 3.41
C LEU A 145 -5.82 -23.57 3.37
N ILE A 146 -5.31 -24.06 2.24
CA ILE A 146 -3.87 -24.30 2.04
C ILE A 146 -3.10 -22.97 2.08
N MET A 147 -3.57 -21.95 1.35
CA MET A 147 -2.95 -20.63 1.32
C MET A 147 -3.02 -19.92 2.67
N MET A 148 -4.11 -20.10 3.41
CA MET A 148 -4.30 -19.54 4.74
C MET A 148 -3.35 -20.15 5.77
N SER A 149 -2.91 -21.40 5.60
CA SER A 149 -1.85 -21.99 6.44
C SER A 149 -0.45 -21.45 6.11
N LEU A 150 -0.22 -21.01 4.87
CA LEU A 150 1.07 -20.45 4.44
C LEU A 150 1.25 -18.99 4.90
N SER A 151 0.17 -18.21 4.94
CA SER A 151 0.18 -16.79 5.35
C SER A 151 0.75 -16.53 6.77
N PRO A 152 0.37 -17.25 7.84
CA PRO A 152 0.96 -17.03 9.16
C PRO A 152 2.44 -17.43 9.19
N PHE A 153 2.86 -18.43 8.41
CA PHE A 153 4.26 -18.84 8.33
C PHE A 153 5.14 -17.71 7.76
N THR A 154 4.68 -17.04 6.70
CA THR A 154 5.41 -15.89 6.13
C THR A 154 5.39 -14.67 7.05
N ILE A 155 4.28 -14.41 7.76
CA ILE A 155 4.19 -13.33 8.75
C ILE A 155 5.17 -13.57 9.91
N VAL A 156 5.23 -14.78 10.46
CA VAL A 156 6.14 -15.12 11.58
C VAL A 156 7.59 -14.99 11.16
N SER A 157 7.96 -15.50 9.99
CA SER A 157 9.33 -15.37 9.45
C SER A 157 9.71 -13.90 9.23
N GLY A 158 8.81 -13.11 8.62
CA GLY A 158 9.01 -11.68 8.43
C GLY A 158 9.15 -10.92 9.75
N ALA A 159 8.27 -11.18 10.72
CA ALA A 159 8.31 -10.55 12.04
C ALA A 159 9.60 -10.89 12.80
N PHE A 160 10.10 -12.12 12.67
CA PHE A 160 11.37 -12.53 13.26
C PHE A 160 12.54 -11.72 12.68
N ILE A 161 12.61 -11.58 11.35
CA ILE A 161 13.64 -10.78 10.68
C ILE A 161 13.52 -9.30 11.08
N SER A 162 12.31 -8.73 11.07
CA SER A 162 12.09 -7.33 11.46
C SER A 162 12.50 -7.06 12.91
N LYS A 163 12.25 -8.00 13.82
CA LYS A 163 12.66 -7.88 15.23
C LYS A 163 14.17 -7.94 15.40
N LEU A 164 14.84 -8.84 14.66
CA LEU A 164 16.29 -8.91 14.63
C LEU A 164 16.91 -7.60 14.09
N MET A 165 16.40 -7.09 12.97
CA MET A 165 16.84 -5.82 12.40
C MET A 165 16.63 -4.64 13.36
N ALA A 166 15.47 -4.56 14.00
CA ALA A 166 15.19 -3.50 14.97
C ALA A 166 16.15 -3.57 16.17
N SER A 167 16.43 -4.77 16.68
CA SER A 167 17.39 -4.95 17.77
C SER A 167 18.80 -4.53 17.36
N ALA A 168 19.26 -4.98 16.18
CA ALA A 168 20.57 -4.60 15.65
C ALA A 168 20.69 -3.08 15.47
N ALA A 169 19.68 -2.44 14.87
CA ALA A 169 19.65 -1.00 14.67
C ALA A 169 19.71 -0.22 16.00
N THR A 170 19.04 -0.69 17.06
CA THR A 170 19.13 -0.03 18.38
C THR A 170 20.51 -0.20 19.02
N GLU A 171 21.20 -1.31 18.77
CA GLU A 171 22.54 -1.53 19.27
C GLU A 171 23.57 -0.67 18.53
N GLU A 172 23.46 -0.60 17.20
CA GLU A 172 24.25 0.29 16.36
C GLU A 172 24.06 1.75 16.78
N ALA A 173 22.82 2.21 16.93
CA ALA A 173 22.53 3.57 17.38
C ALA A 173 23.16 3.89 18.76
N LYS A 174 23.19 2.93 19.68
CA LYS A 174 23.87 3.10 20.98
C LYS A 174 25.39 3.23 20.82
N LYS A 175 26.02 2.38 20.00
CA LYS A 175 27.47 2.47 19.71
C LYS A 175 27.82 3.80 19.07
N TYR A 176 27.02 4.25 18.11
CA TYR A 176 27.17 5.58 17.49
C TYR A 176 26.97 6.73 18.49
N ALA A 177 26.03 6.62 19.43
CA ALA A 177 25.83 7.64 20.44
C ALA A 177 27.04 7.78 21.39
N VAL A 178 27.69 6.66 21.76
CA VAL A 178 28.91 6.68 22.59
C VAL A 178 30.07 7.33 21.84
N ALA A 179 30.34 6.90 20.60
CA ALA A 179 31.40 7.50 19.78
C ALA A 179 31.14 8.99 19.50
N GLY A 180 29.88 9.36 19.24
CA GLY A 180 29.46 10.75 19.07
C GLY A 180 29.68 11.59 20.33
N GLY A 181 29.37 11.05 21.52
CA GLY A 181 29.64 11.72 22.78
C GLY A 181 31.12 11.94 23.06
N ILE A 182 31.98 10.97 22.73
CA ILE A 182 33.45 11.10 22.84
C ILE A 182 33.95 12.17 21.87
N ALA A 183 33.49 12.16 20.62
CA ALA A 183 33.85 13.18 19.65
C ALA A 183 33.42 14.58 20.11
N GLU A 184 32.22 14.72 20.68
CA GLU A 184 31.70 15.97 21.21
C GLU A 184 32.52 16.47 22.42
N GLU A 185 32.93 15.58 23.31
CA GLU A 185 33.82 15.87 24.45
C GLU A 185 35.17 16.42 23.97
N VAL A 186 35.79 15.76 23.00
CA VAL A 186 37.10 16.13 22.44
C VAL A 186 37.02 17.46 21.68
N LEU A 187 35.98 17.68 20.89
CA LEU A 187 35.76 18.92 20.15
C LEU A 187 35.50 20.10 21.09
N THR A 188 34.72 19.89 22.15
CA THR A 188 34.43 20.92 23.15
C THR A 188 35.69 21.32 23.91
N SER A 189 36.56 20.35 24.23
CA SER A 189 37.80 20.55 24.99
C SER A 189 39.06 20.63 24.11
N ILE A 190 38.92 21.03 22.83
CA ILE A 190 40.01 20.94 21.84
C ILE A 190 41.28 21.70 22.24
N ARG A 191 41.14 22.86 22.92
CA ARG A 191 42.30 23.64 23.39
C ARG A 191 43.10 22.87 24.43
N THR A 192 42.43 22.12 25.30
CA THR A 192 43.03 21.31 26.35
C THR A 192 43.73 20.08 25.75
N VAL A 193 43.08 19.40 24.80
CA VAL A 193 43.65 18.24 24.09
C VAL A 193 44.92 18.62 23.34
N ILE A 194 44.93 19.78 22.66
CA ILE A 194 46.11 20.30 21.95
C ILE A 194 47.21 20.71 22.95
N ALA A 195 46.85 21.35 24.08
CA ALA A 195 47.81 21.77 25.09
C ALA A 195 48.58 20.60 25.74
N PHE A 196 47.95 19.43 25.86
CA PHE A 196 48.57 18.20 26.38
C PHE A 196 49.11 17.25 25.30
N ASN A 197 49.03 17.62 24.01
CA ASN A 197 49.40 16.76 22.88
C ASN A 197 48.67 15.39 22.88
N GLY A 198 47.42 15.36 23.35
CA GLY A 198 46.64 14.14 23.58
C GLY A 198 45.90 13.60 22.37
N GLN A 199 46.10 14.17 21.17
CA GLN A 199 45.41 13.77 19.95
C GLN A 199 45.50 12.26 19.61
N PRO A 200 46.67 11.58 19.71
CA PRO A 200 46.75 10.18 19.33
C PRO A 200 45.92 9.26 20.25
N TYR A 201 45.83 9.60 21.54
CA TYR A 201 45.06 8.82 22.53
C TYR A 201 43.54 8.93 22.31
N GLU A 202 43.03 10.13 22.03
CA GLU A 202 41.60 10.31 21.76
C GLU A 202 41.18 9.73 20.40
N CYS A 203 42.08 9.71 19.41
CA CYS A 203 41.85 8.98 18.15
C CYS A 203 41.73 7.47 18.36
N GLU A 204 42.52 6.88 19.27
CA GLU A 204 42.44 5.46 19.60
C GLU A 204 41.17 5.13 20.38
N ARG A 205 40.70 6.04 21.24
CA ARG A 205 39.45 5.90 22.01
C ARG A 205 38.17 6.00 21.15
N LEU A 206 38.28 6.60 19.96
CA LEU A 206 37.17 6.72 18.99
C LEU A 206 36.98 5.48 18.10
N VAL A 207 37.97 4.57 18.03
CA VAL A 207 37.97 3.35 17.21
C VAL A 207 37.46 2.16 18.01
#